data_AF-A0A2N9JMH8-F1
#
_entry.id   AF-A0A2N9JMH8-F1
#
_cell.length_a   1.000
_cell.length_b   1.000
_cell.length_c   1.000
_cell.angle_alpha   90.00
_cell.angle_beta   90.00
_cell.angle_gamma   90.00
#
_symmetry.space_group_name_H-M   'P 1'
#
loop_
_entity.id
_entity.type
_entity.pdbx_description
1 polymer ?
#
loop_
_entity_poly.entity_id
_entity_poly.type
_entity_poly.pdbx_seq_one_letter_code
_entity_poly.pdbx_strand_id
1 'polypeptide(L)'
;MPAMAGVPERYRASIRHELDDLVAGARPELVTWVHQYGDDGATLIEQPEDIWAHERADVIERTDGSAYVVLPLWTTQEAPSDLSAEVEIAVDGTAEISDVHVL
;
A
#
# COMPACT_ATOMS: atom_id res chain seq x y z
N MET A 1 2.42 20.07 5.46
CA MET A 1 3.54 19.67 4.59
C MET A 1 2.97 19.44 3.20
N PRO A 2 3.69 19.74 2.11
CA PRO A 2 3.11 19.55 0.77
C PRO A 2 2.97 18.06 0.50
N ALA A 3 1.77 17.61 0.13
CA ALA A 3 1.57 16.29 -0.44
C ALA A 3 2.44 16.18 -1.71
N MET A 4 3.26 15.14 -1.80
CA MET A 4 4.05 14.88 -3.00
C MET A 4 3.14 14.28 -4.09
N ALA A 5 3.39 14.65 -5.35
CA ALA A 5 2.75 14.02 -6.49
C ALA A 5 3.33 12.61 -6.67
N GLY A 6 2.75 11.64 -5.96
CA GLY A 6 3.12 10.23 -6.02
C GLY A 6 4.26 9.83 -5.09
N VAL A 7 4.47 8.51 -5.02
CA VAL A 7 5.45 7.84 -4.19
C VAL A 7 6.87 8.10 -4.72
N PRO A 8 7.78 8.65 -3.90
CA PRO A 8 9.19 8.82 -4.25
C PRO A 8 9.87 7.51 -4.68
N GLU A 9 10.67 7.55 -5.75
CA GLU A 9 11.35 6.37 -6.30
C GLU A 9 12.19 5.60 -5.26
N ARG A 10 12.80 6.32 -4.31
CA ARG A 10 13.61 5.74 -3.22
C ARG A 10 12.83 4.76 -2.33
N TYR A 11 11.51 4.85 -2.28
CA TYR A 11 10.66 3.98 -1.46
C TYR A 11 10.03 2.83 -2.25
N ARG A 12 9.91 2.98 -3.58
CA ARG A 12 9.10 2.07 -4.42
C ARG A 12 9.57 0.63 -4.34
N ALA A 13 10.89 0.38 -4.30
CA ALA A 13 11.42 -0.98 -4.23
C ALA A 13 11.06 -1.68 -2.90
N SER A 14 11.24 -0.98 -1.77
CA SER A 14 10.89 -1.53 -0.46
C SER A 14 9.38 -1.76 -0.35
N ILE A 15 8.57 -0.79 -0.78
CA ILE A 15 7.09 -0.92 -0.76
C ILE A 15 6.63 -2.04 -1.70
N ARG A 16 7.22 -2.17 -2.89
CA ARG A 16 6.88 -3.23 -3.86
C ARG A 16 7.06 -4.60 -3.23
N HIS A 17 8.18 -4.83 -2.55
CA HIS A 17 8.44 -6.10 -1.88
C HIS A 17 7.33 -6.45 -0.87
N GLU A 18 6.92 -5.48 -0.07
CA GLU A 18 5.86 -5.64 0.92
C GLU A 18 4.49 -5.94 0.27
N LEU A 19 4.16 -5.24 -0.82
CA LEU A 19 2.93 -5.47 -1.57
C LEU A 19 2.92 -6.85 -2.24
N ASP A 20 4.05 -7.31 -2.77
CA ASP A 20 4.19 -8.63 -3.37
C ASP A 20 4.03 -9.73 -2.31
N ASP A 21 4.60 -9.55 -1.12
CA ASP A 21 4.42 -10.44 0.03
C ASP A 21 2.95 -10.48 0.50
N LEU A 22 2.27 -9.33 0.51
CA LEU A 22 0.84 -9.25 0.82
C LEU A 22 -0.01 -10.04 -0.20
N VAL A 23 0.28 -9.87 -1.49
CA VAL A 23 -0.40 -10.60 -2.59
C VAL A 23 -0.13 -12.11 -2.50
N ALA A 24 1.08 -12.50 -2.12
CA ALA A 24 1.45 -13.91 -1.91
C ALA A 24 0.83 -14.53 -0.66
N GLY A 25 0.15 -13.74 0.18
CA GLY A 25 -0.45 -14.21 1.42
C GLY A 25 0.55 -14.45 2.56
N ALA A 26 1.73 -13.84 2.50
CA ALA A 26 2.76 -13.95 3.54
C ALA A 26 2.38 -13.22 4.84
N ARG A 27 1.35 -12.37 4.80
CA ARG A 27 0.83 -11.57 5.93
C ARG A 27 -0.64 -11.85 6.21
N PRO A 28 -0.97 -13.06 6.71
CA PRO A 28 -2.36 -13.50 6.92
C PRO A 28 -3.17 -12.58 7.85
N GLU A 29 -2.51 -11.86 8.76
CA GLU A 29 -3.12 -10.91 9.67
C GLU A 29 -3.65 -9.65 8.97
N LEU A 30 -2.99 -9.20 7.90
CA LEU A 30 -3.33 -7.99 7.16
C LEU A 30 -4.40 -8.23 6.07
N VAL A 31 -4.61 -9.48 5.65
CA VAL A 31 -5.61 -9.82 4.62
C VAL A 31 -7.02 -10.01 5.16
N THR A 32 -7.24 -9.77 6.47
CA THR A 32 -8.55 -9.89 7.11
C THR A 32 -9.61 -9.03 6.42
N TRP A 33 -9.27 -7.78 6.09
CA TRP A 33 -10.17 -6.87 5.38
C TRP A 33 -10.35 -7.25 3.91
N VAL A 34 -9.30 -7.77 3.28
CA VAL A 34 -9.36 -8.29 1.91
C VAL A 34 -10.39 -9.43 1.82
N HIS A 35 -10.35 -10.38 2.76
CA HIS A 35 -11.30 -11.49 2.82
C HIS A 35 -12.74 -11.09 3.16
N GLN A 36 -12.93 -9.93 3.80
CA GLN A 36 -14.25 -9.39 4.16
C GLN A 36 -14.73 -8.31 3.17
N TYR A 37 -13.98 -8.05 2.10
CA TYR A 37 -14.32 -7.04 1.12
C TYR A 37 -15.39 -7.55 0.15
N GLY A 38 -16.57 -6.93 0.17
CA GLY A 38 -17.73 -7.40 -0.60
C GLY A 38 -18.32 -8.70 -0.04
N ASP A 39 -19.27 -9.28 -0.78
CA ASP A 39 -20.00 -10.48 -0.33
C ASP A 39 -19.13 -11.77 -0.36
N ASP A 40 -18.18 -11.85 -1.28
CA ASP A 40 -17.35 -13.04 -1.52
C ASP A 40 -15.88 -12.87 -1.09
N GLY A 41 -15.49 -11.68 -0.61
CA GLY A 41 -14.09 -11.31 -0.40
C GLY A 41 -13.40 -10.87 -1.71
N ALA A 42 -12.29 -10.14 -1.56
CA ALA A 42 -11.43 -9.73 -2.67
C ALA A 42 -10.24 -10.68 -2.86
N THR A 43 -9.68 -10.66 -4.06
CA THR A 43 -8.37 -11.23 -4.36
C THR A 43 -7.45 -10.12 -4.82
N LEU A 44 -6.39 -9.85 -4.07
CA LEU A 44 -5.37 -8.88 -4.47
C LEU A 44 -4.61 -9.39 -5.71
N ILE A 45 -4.22 -8.46 -6.57
CA ILE A 45 -3.32 -8.73 -7.70
C ILE A 45 -1.97 -8.05 -7.47
N GLU A 46 -0.97 -8.40 -8.27
CA GLU A 46 0.25 -7.60 -8.35
C GLU A 46 -0.13 -6.14 -8.66
N GLN A 47 0.31 -5.23 -7.81
CA GLN A 47 -0.10 -3.83 -7.91
C GLN A 47 0.54 -3.18 -9.15
N PRO A 48 -0.23 -2.55 -10.05
CA PRO A 48 0.31 -2.01 -11.30
C PRO A 48 1.26 -0.84 -11.05
N GLU A 49 2.09 -0.47 -12.05
CA GLU A 49 3.02 0.67 -11.93
C GLU A 49 2.32 2.02 -11.70
N ASP A 50 1.05 2.13 -12.10
CA ASP A 50 0.25 3.34 -11.90
C ASP A 50 -0.03 3.64 -10.41
N ILE A 51 0.15 2.67 -9.51
CA ILE A 51 -0.01 2.85 -8.05
C ILE A 51 0.88 3.98 -7.51
N TRP A 52 2.07 4.15 -8.09
CA TRP A 52 3.06 5.13 -7.63
C TRP A 52 2.67 6.57 -7.91
N ALA A 53 1.82 6.80 -8.90
CA ALA A 53 1.39 8.14 -9.31
C ALA A 53 -0.12 8.34 -9.10
N HIS A 54 -0.80 7.40 -8.43
CA HIS A 54 -2.22 7.45 -8.24
C HIS A 54 -2.64 8.63 -7.35
N GLU A 55 -3.75 9.29 -7.67
CA GLU A 55 -4.21 10.49 -6.93
C GLU A 55 -4.60 10.20 -5.47
N ARG A 56 -5.01 8.95 -5.19
CA ARG A 56 -5.30 8.45 -3.83
C ARG A 56 -4.04 8.04 -3.06
N ALA A 57 -2.86 8.04 -3.68
CA ALA A 57 -1.61 7.78 -2.97
C ALA A 57 -1.21 9.01 -2.16
N ASP A 58 -0.96 8.84 -0.87
CA ASP A 58 -0.48 9.91 0.00
C ASP A 58 0.86 9.55 0.63
N VAL A 59 1.73 10.55 0.78
CA VAL A 59 3.09 10.39 1.31
C VAL A 59 3.39 11.51 2.27
N ILE A 60 3.71 11.14 3.51
CA ILE A 60 4.08 12.04 4.58
C ILE A 60 5.51 11.72 5.01
N GLU A 61 6.47 12.52 4.54
CA GLU A 61 7.84 12.47 5.04
C GLU A 61 7.95 13.18 6.38
N ARG A 62 8.51 12.50 7.39
CA ARG A 62 8.67 13.03 8.74
C ARG A 62 10.05 13.67 8.91
N THR A 63 10.17 14.57 9.89
CA THR A 63 11.41 15.33 10.16
C THR A 63 12.59 14.48 10.61
N ASP A 64 12.33 13.26 11.10
CA ASP A 64 13.37 12.31 11.51
C ASP A 64 13.92 11.46 10.35
N GLY A 65 13.38 11.65 9.13
CA GLY A 65 13.76 10.89 7.94
C GLY A 65 12.93 9.63 7.69
N SER A 66 12.01 9.29 8.59
CA SER A 66 10.99 8.27 8.33
C SER A 66 9.91 8.83 7.39
N ALA A 67 9.09 7.94 6.82
CA ALA A 67 7.93 8.35 6.04
C ALA A 67 6.75 7.43 6.30
N TYR A 68 5.56 7.92 5.99
CA TYR A 68 4.33 7.16 6.02
C TYR A 68 3.65 7.28 4.66
N VAL A 69 3.15 6.18 4.13
CA VAL A 69 2.58 6.10 2.79
C VAL A 69 1.23 5.37 2.85
N VAL A 70 0.22 5.93 2.19
CA VAL A 70 -1.08 5.27 1.99
C VAL A 70 -1.23 5.01 0.49
N LEU A 71 -1.57 3.77 0.13
CA LEU A 71 -1.75 3.36 -1.26
C LEU A 71 -3.09 2.66 -1.47
N PRO A 72 -3.85 3.00 -2.52
CA PRO A 72 -4.98 2.18 -2.92
C PRO A 72 -4.49 0.81 -3.40
N LEU A 73 -5.34 -0.21 -3.26
CA LEU A 73 -5.04 -1.58 -3.69
C LEU A 73 -5.91 -2.00 -4.87
N TRP A 74 -5.30 -2.74 -5.79
CA TRP A 74 -5.95 -3.37 -6.93
C TRP A 74 -6.33 -4.81 -6.59
N THR A 75 -7.51 -5.19 -7.02
CA THR A 75 -8.03 -6.55 -6.91
C THR A 75 -8.33 -7.09 -8.30
N THR A 76 -8.71 -8.37 -8.37
CA THR A 76 -9.19 -8.97 -9.62
C THR A 76 -10.49 -8.36 -10.14
N GLN A 77 -11.24 -7.65 -9.29
CA GLN A 77 -12.56 -7.10 -9.60
C GLN A 77 -12.57 -5.57 -9.72
N GLU A 78 -11.67 -4.86 -9.03
CA GLU A 78 -11.65 -3.40 -8.93
C GLU A 78 -10.23 -2.82 -9.04
N ALA A 79 -10.11 -1.66 -9.71
CA ALA A 79 -8.84 -1.08 -10.12
C ALA A 79 -8.87 0.47 -10.17
N PRO A 80 -8.46 1.18 -9.10
CA PRO A 80 -8.25 0.66 -7.75
C PRO A 80 -9.57 0.27 -7.06
N SER A 81 -9.49 -0.56 -6.03
CA SER A 81 -10.58 -0.83 -5.08
C SER A 81 -10.60 0.22 -3.95
N ASP A 82 -11.57 0.11 -3.04
CA ASP A 82 -11.60 0.93 -1.83
C ASP A 82 -10.66 0.41 -0.72
N LEU A 83 -10.05 -0.77 -0.91
CA LEU A 83 -8.98 -1.23 -0.04
C LEU A 83 -7.75 -0.34 -0.20
N SER A 84 -7.10 -0.06 0.92
CA SER A 84 -5.87 0.72 0.98
C SER A 84 -4.88 0.04 1.93
N ALA A 85 -3.59 0.16 1.61
CA ALA A 85 -2.49 -0.26 2.47
C ALA A 85 -1.82 0.96 3.08
N GLU A 86 -1.59 0.92 4.39
CA GLU A 86 -0.76 1.86 5.11
C GLU A 86 0.65 1.27 5.27
N VAL A 87 1.68 2.05 4.94
CA VAL A 87 3.07 1.64 4.98
C VAL A 87 3.88 2.62 5.83
N GLU A 88 4.58 2.08 6.83
CA GLU A 88 5.59 2.80 7.58
C GLU A 88 6.97 2.59 6.93
N ILE A 89 7.73 3.67 6.79
CA ILE A 89 9.09 3.64 6.23
C ILE A 89 10.05 4.16 7.28
N ALA A 90 10.97 3.29 7.72
CA ALA A 90 12.01 3.64 8.67
C ALA A 90 13.09 4.55 8.04
N VAL A 91 13.91 5.16 8.90
CA VAL A 91 14.98 6.08 8.49
C VAL A 91 16.03 5.42 7.59
N ASP A 92 16.19 4.09 7.70
CA ASP A 92 17.07 3.30 6.85
C ASP A 92 16.45 2.90 5.49
N GLY A 93 15.19 3.28 5.24
CA GLY A 93 14.45 2.97 4.02
C GLY A 93 13.73 1.62 4.02
N THR A 94 13.76 0.89 5.14
CA THR A 94 12.94 -0.32 5.32
C THR A 94 11.46 0.06 5.33
N ALA A 95 10.64 -0.65 4.56
CA ALA A 95 9.20 -0.45 4.51
C ALA A 95 8.49 -1.61 5.24
N GLU A 96 7.40 -1.30 5.93
CA GLU A 96 6.53 -2.26 6.58
C GLU A 96 5.07 -1.87 6.36
N ILE A 97 4.24 -2.76 5.79
CA ILE A 97 2.78 -2.54 5.79
C ILE A 97 2.28 -2.66 7.23
N SER A 98 1.79 -1.55 7.78
CA SER A 98 1.27 -1.47 9.15
C SER A 98 -0.22 -1.82 9.24
N ASP A 99 -0.98 -1.57 8.19
CA ASP A 99 -2.42 -1.86 8.15
C ASP A 99 -2.95 -2.00 6.71
N VAL A 100 -4.07 -2.71 6.56
CA VAL A 100 -4.85 -2.78 5.33
C VAL A 100 -6.32 -2.62 5.70
N HIS A 101 -7.01 -1.62 5.15
CA HIS A 101 -8.40 -1.30 5.49
C HIS A 101 -9.17 -0.74 4.29
N VAL A 102 -10.48 -0.50 4.47
CA VAL A 102 -11.34 0.15 3.48
C VAL A 102 -11.47 1.64 3.82
N LEU A 103 -11.22 2.52 2.85
CA LEU A 103 -11.38 3.98 2.99
C LEU A 103 -12.82 4.45 2.71
#